data_AF-A0A7Y6MVH6-F1
#
_entry.id   AF-A0A7Y6MVH6-F1
#
_cell.length_a   1.000
_cell.length_b   1.000
_cell.length_c   1.000
_cell.angle_alpha   90.00
_cell.angle_beta   90.00
_cell.angle_gamma   90.00
#
_symmetry.space_group_name_H-M   'P 1'
#
loop_
_entity.id
_entity.type
_entity.pdbx_description
1 polymer ?
#
loop_
_entity_poly.entity_id
_entity_poly.type
_entity_poly.pdbx_seq_one_letter_code
_entity_poly.pdbx_strand_id
1 'polypeptide(L)'
;DVLVIDTRNEYEVKLGKFKNAINPNTQCFHEFPQWAKSFSENKDLKVAMYCTGGIRCEKSTAYMKSLGFNDVYHLKGGILSYFENTHNKSGNWEGECFVFDDRIAVSNSLAPSDKIKCIFCSNQVPTVELKSVSRGQVVCSDCKA
;
A
#
# COMPACT_ATOMS: atom_id res chain seq x y z
N ASP A 1 0.44 18.16 12.59
CA ASP A 1 1.02 17.12 11.72
C ASP A 1 -0.05 16.29 11.04
N VAL A 2 0.27 15.62 9.94
CA VAL A 2 -0.66 14.76 9.17
C VAL A 2 -0.18 13.32 9.28
N LEU A 3 -1.08 12.42 9.68
CA LEU A 3 -0.83 10.98 9.74
C LEU A 3 -1.12 10.36 8.38
N VAL A 4 -0.13 9.66 7.82
CA VAL A 4 -0.27 8.95 6.55
C VAL A 4 -0.58 7.49 6.84
N ILE A 5 -1.66 6.94 6.29
CA ILE A 5 -2.09 5.55 6.53
C ILE A 5 -2.16 4.80 5.21
N ASP A 6 -1.49 3.65 5.15
CA ASP A 6 -1.60 2.70 4.05
C ASP A 6 -2.84 1.84 4.23
N THR A 7 -3.78 1.88 3.29
CA THR A 7 -5.02 1.08 3.37
C THR A 7 -4.92 -0.25 2.62
N ARG A 8 -3.70 -0.62 2.22
CA ARG A 8 -3.41 -1.84 1.49
C ARG A 8 -3.15 -3.01 2.42
N ASN A 9 -3.13 -4.22 1.86
CA ASN A 9 -2.83 -5.41 2.63
C ASN A 9 -1.32 -5.49 2.94
N GLU A 10 -0.95 -6.22 3.99
CA GLU A 10 0.41 -6.27 4.50
C GLU A 10 1.46 -6.64 3.44
N TYR A 11 1.15 -7.58 2.54
CA TYR A 11 2.06 -7.96 1.46
C TYR A 11 2.36 -6.81 0.49
N GLU A 12 1.39 -5.92 0.24
CA GLU A 12 1.56 -4.75 -0.63
C GLU A 12 2.41 -3.68 0.05
N VAL A 13 2.24 -3.51 1.37
CA VAL A 13 3.02 -2.57 2.20
C VAL A 13 4.47 -3.03 2.32
N LYS A 14 4.67 -4.34 2.51
CA LYS A 14 5.99 -4.95 2.56
C LYS A 14 6.76 -4.69 1.27
N LEU A 15 6.11 -4.70 0.11
CA LEU A 15 6.76 -4.46 -1.18
C LEU A 15 7.22 -3.01 -1.37
N GLY A 16 6.42 -2.05 -0.97
CA GLY A 16 6.80 -0.64 -1.01
C GLY A 16 5.75 0.22 -0.33
N LYS A 17 6.12 1.39 0.18
CA LYS A 17 5.22 2.29 0.91
C LYS A 17 5.72 3.73 0.91
N PHE A 18 4.87 4.66 1.33
CA PHE A 18 5.33 6.00 1.67
C PHE A 18 6.13 6.00 2.97
N LYS A 19 7.16 6.86 3.04
CA LYS A 19 7.94 7.13 4.26
C LYS A 19 7.00 7.47 5.41
N ASN A 20 7.26 6.86 6.57
CA ASN A 20 6.50 7.06 7.81
C ASN A 20 5.01 6.69 7.73
N ALA A 21 4.55 6.04 6.65
CA ALA A 21 3.18 5.56 6.56
C ALA A 21 2.91 4.48 7.62
N ILE A 22 1.79 4.65 8.31
CA ILE A 22 1.25 3.69 9.26
C ILE A 22 0.72 2.49 8.48
N ASN A 23 1.16 1.30 8.88
CA ASN A 23 0.67 0.03 8.36
C ASN A 23 -0.37 -0.54 9.33
N PRO A 24 -1.65 -0.67 8.93
CA PRO A 24 -2.68 -1.36 9.70
C PRO A 24 -2.42 -2.85 9.92
N ASN A 25 -1.47 -3.45 9.20
CA ASN A 25 -1.15 -4.89 9.21
C ASN A 25 -2.34 -5.79 8.82
N THR A 26 -3.23 -5.30 7.95
CA THR A 26 -4.39 -6.05 7.47
C THR A 26 -3.99 -7.11 6.45
N GLN A 27 -4.47 -8.34 6.59
CA GLN A 27 -4.33 -9.39 5.58
C GLN A 27 -5.37 -9.23 4.47
N CYS A 28 -6.56 -8.76 4.84
CA CYS A 28 -7.62 -8.39 3.91
C CYS A 28 -8.25 -7.04 4.26
N PHE A 29 -8.75 -6.32 3.26
CA PHE A 29 -9.32 -4.98 3.46
C PHE A 29 -10.55 -4.97 4.40
N HIS A 30 -11.24 -6.11 4.57
CA HIS A 30 -12.38 -6.23 5.51
C HIS A 30 -11.97 -6.09 6.98
N GLU A 31 -10.68 -6.19 7.30
CA GLU A 31 -10.14 -5.96 8.64
C GLU A 31 -9.91 -4.48 8.94
N PHE A 32 -9.81 -3.62 7.91
CA PHE A 32 -9.57 -2.19 8.10
C PHE A 32 -10.60 -1.51 9.02
N PRO A 33 -11.92 -1.79 8.91
CA PRO A 33 -12.91 -1.25 9.82
C PRO A 33 -12.65 -1.51 11.31
N GLN A 34 -12.10 -2.68 11.64
CA GLN A 34 -11.75 -3.03 13.02
C GLN A 34 -10.53 -2.22 13.48
N TRP A 35 -9.48 -2.18 12.66
CA TRP A 35 -8.28 -1.39 12.96
C TRP A 35 -8.59 0.10 13.17
N ALA A 36 -9.42 0.69 12.29
CA ALA A 36 -9.79 2.09 12.36
C ALA A 36 -10.58 2.46 13.63
N LYS A 37 -11.36 1.53 14.19
CA LYS A 37 -12.02 1.71 15.49
C LYS A 37 -11.02 1.81 16.64
N SER A 38 -9.93 1.04 16.59
CA SER A 38 -8.86 1.04 17.60
C SER A 38 -7.75 2.07 17.35
N PHE A 39 -7.74 2.74 16.20
CA PHE A 39 -6.62 3.56 15.76
C PHE A 39 -6.32 4.74 16.68
N SER A 40 -7.36 5.50 17.05
CA SER A 40 -7.21 6.67 17.93
C SER A 40 -8.53 7.12 18.51
N GLU A 41 -8.50 7.59 19.76
CA GLU A 41 -9.62 8.28 20.40
C GLU A 41 -9.69 9.76 19.98
N ASN A 42 -8.57 10.38 19.60
CA ASN A 42 -8.54 11.77 19.14
C ASN A 42 -9.01 11.87 17.68
N LYS A 43 -10.20 12.45 17.48
CA LYS A 43 -10.84 12.57 16.17
C LYS A 43 -10.48 13.84 15.39
N ASP A 44 -9.69 14.74 16.00
CA ASP A 44 -9.17 15.96 15.36
C ASP A 44 -7.84 15.74 14.65
N LEU A 45 -7.33 14.50 14.63
CA LEU A 45 -6.14 14.14 13.89
C LEU A 45 -6.36 14.31 12.38
N LYS A 46 -5.41 14.97 11.72
CA LYS A 46 -5.39 15.05 10.26
C LYS A 46 -4.85 13.76 9.69
N VAL A 47 -5.67 13.09 8.88
CA VAL A 47 -5.37 11.78 8.31
C VAL A 47 -5.36 11.85 6.79
N ALA A 48 -4.29 11.36 6.16
CA ALA A 48 -4.18 11.17 4.73
C ALA A 48 -4.02 9.67 4.41
N MET A 49 -4.93 9.10 3.64
CA MET A 49 -4.93 7.69 3.29
C MET A 49 -4.55 7.45 1.83
N TYR A 50 -3.95 6.29 1.54
CA TYR A 50 -3.67 5.89 0.17
C TYR A 50 -3.82 4.39 -0.05
N CYS A 51 -3.98 4.00 -1.32
CA CYS A 51 -3.90 2.64 -1.82
C CYS A 51 -3.40 2.69 -3.27
N THR A 52 -3.35 1.55 -3.96
CA THR A 52 -2.81 1.47 -5.33
C THR A 52 -3.53 2.40 -6.32
N GLY A 53 -4.87 2.30 -6.43
CA GLY A 53 -5.67 3.03 -7.43
C GLY A 53 -6.85 3.85 -6.89
N GLY A 54 -6.92 4.08 -5.57
CA GLY A 54 -7.92 4.95 -4.93
C GLY A 54 -9.19 4.28 -4.41
N ILE A 55 -9.67 3.16 -4.99
CA ILE A 55 -10.97 2.55 -4.62
C ILE A 55 -11.11 2.21 -3.13
N ARG A 56 -10.08 1.62 -2.51
CA ARG A 56 -10.10 1.32 -1.06
C ARG A 56 -10.16 2.60 -0.22
N CYS A 57 -9.53 3.66 -0.71
CA CYS A 57 -9.50 4.95 -0.01
C CYS A 57 -10.83 5.66 -0.01
N GLU A 58 -11.64 5.54 -1.06
CA GLU A 58 -13.00 6.07 -1.07
C GLU A 58 -13.82 5.45 0.07
N LYS A 59 -13.76 4.13 0.20
CA LYS A 59 -14.44 3.39 1.27
C LYS A 59 -13.86 3.71 2.65
N SER A 60 -12.54 3.72 2.81
CA SER A 60 -11.91 3.98 4.10
C SER A 60 -12.11 5.42 4.56
N THR A 61 -12.14 6.40 3.65
CA THR A 61 -12.41 7.81 3.95
C THR A 61 -13.83 7.98 4.48
N ALA A 62 -14.82 7.41 3.78
CA ALA A 62 -16.21 7.45 4.24
C ALA A 62 -16.35 6.78 5.61
N TYR A 63 -15.67 5.65 5.83
CA TYR A 63 -15.73 4.94 7.11
C TYR A 63 -15.05 5.72 8.25
N MET A 64 -13.86 6.27 8.05
CA MET A 64 -13.18 7.10 9.05
C MET A 64 -14.01 8.33 9.43
N LYS A 65 -14.65 9.00 8.46
CA LYS A 65 -15.59 10.09 8.74
C LYS A 65 -16.78 9.62 9.57
N SER A 66 -17.32 8.44 9.29
CA SER A 66 -18.41 7.85 10.09
C SER A 66 -18.02 7.53 11.54
N LEU A 67 -16.72 7.31 11.80
CA LEU A 67 -16.16 7.15 13.16
C LEU A 67 -15.89 8.50 13.87
N GLY A 68 -16.25 9.62 13.25
CA GLY A 68 -16.15 10.96 13.82
C GLY A 68 -14.85 11.71 13.49
N PHE A 69 -13.95 11.16 12.66
CA PHE A 69 -12.75 11.89 12.25
C PHE A 69 -13.10 13.06 11.32
N ASN A 70 -12.66 14.26 11.68
CA ASN A 70 -13.02 15.51 10.98
C ASN A 70 -12.17 15.73 9.73
N ASP A 71 -10.85 15.59 9.87
CA ASP A 71 -9.85 15.91 8.84
C ASP A 71 -9.34 14.64 8.13
N VAL A 72 -10.19 14.02 7.32
CA VAL A 72 -9.85 12.80 6.57
C VAL A 72 -9.75 13.07 5.07
N TYR A 73 -8.55 12.82 4.53
CA TYR A 73 -8.19 12.99 3.14
C TYR A 73 -7.69 11.66 2.55
N HIS A 74 -7.72 11.54 1.23
CA HIS A 74 -7.03 10.46 0.56
C HIS A 74 -6.32 10.93 -0.72
N LEU A 75 -5.35 10.13 -1.14
CA LEU A 75 -4.61 10.34 -2.38
C LEU A 75 -5.50 10.01 -3.58
N LYS A 76 -5.95 11.04 -4.30
CA LYS A 76 -6.80 10.90 -5.49
C LYS A 76 -6.08 10.11 -6.58
N GLY A 77 -6.70 9.02 -7.04
CA GLY A 77 -6.11 8.08 -8.01
C GLY A 77 -5.02 7.17 -7.44
N GLY A 78 -4.75 7.24 -6.13
CA GLY A 78 -3.81 6.37 -5.44
C GLY A 78 -2.34 6.56 -5.84
N ILE A 79 -1.53 5.55 -5.51
CA ILE A 79 -0.08 5.53 -5.73
C ILE A 79 0.25 5.67 -7.22
N LEU A 80 -0.54 5.04 -8.11
CA LEU A 80 -0.28 5.10 -9.56
C LEU A 80 -0.39 6.54 -10.09
N SER A 81 -1.42 7.27 -9.67
CA SER A 81 -1.56 8.70 -9.98
C SER A 81 -0.41 9.53 -9.38
N TYR A 82 0.04 9.21 -8.17
CA TYR A 82 1.21 9.89 -7.59
C TYR A 82 2.49 9.66 -8.42
N PHE A 83 2.74 8.44 -8.89
CA PHE A 83 3.87 8.14 -9.77
C PHE A 83 3.77 8.85 -11.11
N GLU A 84 2.59 8.84 -11.73
CA GLU A 84 2.33 9.54 -13.00
C GLU A 84 2.66 11.03 -12.90
N ASN A 85 2.18 11.69 -11.82
CA ASN A 85 2.28 13.14 -11.70
C ASN A 85 3.61 13.62 -11.12
N THR A 86 4.29 12.81 -10.32
CA THR A 86 5.47 13.26 -9.56
C THR A 86 6.75 12.51 -9.89
N HIS A 87 6.64 11.33 -10.51
CA HIS A 87 7.74 10.38 -10.71
C HIS A 87 8.52 10.06 -9.43
N ASN A 88 7.89 10.21 -8.26
CA ASN A 88 8.56 10.11 -6.95
C ASN A 88 9.79 11.03 -6.82
N LYS A 89 9.79 12.22 -7.45
CA LYS A 89 10.92 13.17 -7.38
C LYS A 89 11.29 13.59 -5.96
N SER A 90 10.34 13.61 -5.04
CA SER A 90 10.60 13.91 -3.62
C SER A 90 11.21 12.72 -2.86
N GLY A 91 11.25 11.53 -3.46
CA GLY A 91 11.74 10.31 -2.82
C GLY A 91 10.91 9.90 -1.60
N ASN A 92 9.62 10.24 -1.56
CA ASN A 92 8.74 9.91 -0.44
C ASN A 92 8.23 8.47 -0.50
N TRP A 93 8.21 7.86 -1.69
CA TRP A 93 7.89 6.45 -1.86
C TRP A 93 9.16 5.60 -1.85
N GLU A 94 9.09 4.45 -1.17
CA GLU A 94 10.16 3.47 -1.03
C GLU A 94 9.71 2.11 -1.58
N GLY A 95 10.57 1.46 -2.39
CA GLY A 95 10.28 0.15 -2.99
C GLY A 95 9.34 0.23 -4.19
N GLU A 96 8.64 -0.87 -4.46
CA GLU A 96 7.82 -1.09 -5.65
C GLU A 96 6.33 -1.10 -5.30
N CYS A 97 5.48 -0.68 -6.23
CA CYS A 97 4.04 -0.65 -6.02
C CYS A 97 3.40 -1.93 -6.55
N PHE A 98 2.82 -2.72 -5.65
CA PHE A 98 2.07 -3.92 -6.02
C PHE A 98 0.84 -3.59 -6.88
N VAL A 99 0.62 -4.36 -7.94
CA VAL A 99 -0.54 -4.28 -8.85
C VAL A 99 -1.17 -5.66 -9.05
N PHE A 100 -2.50 -5.70 -9.21
CA PHE A 100 -3.30 -6.93 -9.28
C PHE A 100 -3.40 -7.49 -10.72
N ASP A 101 -2.28 -7.56 -11.43
CA ASP A 101 -2.16 -8.10 -12.78
C ASP A 101 -0.80 -8.79 -12.99
N ASP A 102 -0.52 -9.24 -14.22
CA ASP A 102 0.66 -10.05 -14.56
C ASP A 102 2.01 -9.34 -14.35
N ARG A 103 1.98 -8.01 -14.14
CA ARG A 103 3.18 -7.24 -13.81
C ARG A 103 3.64 -7.48 -12.38
N ILE A 104 2.73 -7.87 -11.46
CA ILE A 104 2.94 -8.02 -10.00
C ILE A 104 3.28 -6.71 -9.30
N ALA A 105 4.23 -5.95 -9.84
CA ALA A 105 4.66 -4.68 -9.30
C ALA A 105 5.11 -3.73 -10.42
N VAL A 106 4.99 -2.44 -10.14
CA VAL A 106 5.51 -1.36 -11.00
C VAL A 106 6.44 -0.46 -10.21
N SER A 107 7.40 0.13 -10.92
CA SER A 107 8.30 1.16 -10.39
C SER A 107 7.62 2.54 -10.37
N ASN A 108 8.34 3.55 -9.88
CA ASN A 108 7.90 4.95 -9.92
C ASN A 108 7.75 5.53 -11.34
N SER A 109 8.23 4.83 -12.37
CA SER A 109 8.00 5.18 -13.78
C SER A 109 6.79 4.46 -14.38
N LEU A 110 6.02 3.74 -13.57
CA LEU A 110 4.89 2.89 -13.98
C LEU A 110 5.27 1.72 -14.91
N ALA A 111 6.56 1.50 -15.14
CA ALA A 111 7.06 0.34 -15.83
C ALA A 111 6.98 -0.91 -14.93
N PRO A 112 6.73 -2.10 -15.50
CA PRO A 112 6.87 -3.36 -14.76
C PRO A 112 8.25 -3.45 -14.10
N SER A 113 8.29 -3.91 -12.84
CA SER A 113 9.56 -4.13 -12.14
C SER A 113 10.16 -5.49 -12.52
N ASP A 114 11.42 -5.51 -12.97
CA ASP A 114 12.10 -6.76 -13.37
C ASP A 114 12.56 -7.61 -12.18
N LYS A 115 12.97 -6.94 -11.10
CA LYS A 115 13.35 -7.53 -9.83
C LYS A 115 12.58 -6.85 -8.72
N ILE A 116 12.04 -7.65 -7.81
CA ILE A 116 11.38 -7.16 -6.61
C ILE A 116 11.82 -7.98 -5.40
N LYS A 117 11.69 -7.39 -4.22
CA LYS A 117 12.02 -8.11 -2.98
C LYS A 117 10.95 -9.15 -2.62
N CYS A 118 11.42 -10.30 -2.16
CA CYS A 118 10.61 -11.28 -1.45
C CYS A 118 10.09 -10.66 -0.14
N ILE A 119 8.79 -10.71 0.11
CA ILE A 119 8.18 -10.12 1.32
C ILE A 119 8.52 -10.89 2.62
N PHE A 120 9.16 -12.06 2.51
CA PHE A 120 9.59 -12.88 3.64
C PHE A 120 11.08 -12.68 3.96
N CYS A 121 11.98 -12.98 3.01
CA CYS A 121 13.43 -12.90 3.24
C CYS A 121 14.08 -11.57 2.80
N SER A 122 13.33 -10.67 2.16
CA SER A 122 13.82 -9.39 1.61
C SER A 122 14.86 -9.49 0.49
N ASN A 123 15.20 -10.70 0.02
CA ASN A 123 16.08 -10.88 -1.14
C ASN A 123 15.42 -10.35 -2.41
N GLN A 124 16.20 -9.67 -3.25
CA GLN A 124 15.80 -9.25 -4.59
C GLN A 124 15.74 -10.45 -5.52
N VAL A 125 14.56 -10.74 -6.07
CA VAL A 125 14.33 -11.88 -6.98
C VAL A 125 13.69 -11.41 -8.28
N PRO A 126 13.96 -12.10 -9.40
CA PRO A 126 13.27 -11.81 -10.65
C PRO A 126 11.76 -11.94 -10.50
N THR A 127 11.01 -10.94 -10.93
CA THR A 127 9.54 -10.91 -10.83
C THR A 127 8.88 -12.10 -11.54
N VAL A 128 9.53 -12.63 -12.59
CA VAL A 128 9.08 -13.82 -13.32
C VAL A 128 9.00 -15.07 -12.45
N GLU A 129 9.84 -15.22 -11.42
CA GLU A 129 9.78 -16.35 -10.50
C GLU A 129 8.53 -16.28 -9.61
N LEU A 130 8.02 -15.07 -9.40
CA LEU A 130 6.87 -14.79 -8.55
C LEU A 130 5.53 -14.92 -9.28
N LYS A 131 5.53 -15.06 -10.61
CA LYS A 131 4.31 -15.32 -11.40
C LYS A 131 3.66 -16.67 -11.09
N SER A 132 4.46 -17.61 -10.57
CA SER A 132 4.01 -18.91 -10.12
C SER A 132 3.33 -18.88 -8.73
N VAL A 133 3.28 -17.71 -8.07
CA VAL A 133 2.70 -17.58 -6.73
C VAL A 133 1.28 -17.05 -6.78
N SER A 134 0.44 -17.52 -5.86
CA SER A 134 -0.90 -16.96 -5.70
C SER A 134 -0.82 -15.46 -5.37
N ARG A 135 -1.77 -14.68 -5.91
CA ARG A 135 -1.87 -13.23 -5.68
C ARG A 135 -1.86 -12.95 -4.17
N GLY A 136 -0.81 -12.28 -3.68
CA GLY A 136 -0.63 -11.98 -2.26
C GLY A 136 0.51 -12.71 -1.56
N GLN A 137 1.15 -13.71 -2.18
CA GLN A 137 2.39 -14.29 -1.67
C GLN A 137 3.56 -13.91 -2.59
N VAL A 138 4.00 -12.66 -2.50
CA VAL A 138 5.19 -12.15 -3.23
C VAL A 138 6.46 -12.73 -2.58
N VAL A 139 6.60 -14.05 -2.64
CA VAL A 139 7.55 -14.88 -1.90
C VAL A 139 8.38 -15.69 -2.89
N CYS A 140 9.70 -15.66 -2.76
CA CYS A 140 10.60 -16.40 -3.64
C CYS A 140 10.47 -17.92 -3.45
N SER A 141 10.96 -18.67 -4.44
CA SER A 141 10.93 -20.14 -4.44
C SER A 141 11.53 -20.76 -3.17
N ASP A 142 12.64 -20.19 -2.66
CA ASP A 142 13.31 -20.68 -1.45
C ASP A 142 12.46 -20.50 -0.18
N CYS A 143 11.59 -19.50 -0.16
CA CYS A 143 10.73 -19.19 0.98
C CYS A 143 9.31 -19.78 0.85
N LYS A 144 9.00 -20.42 -0.28
CA LYS A 144 7.76 -21.18 -0.47
C LYS A 144 7.83 -22.59 0.15
N ALA A 145 9.04 -23.07 0.45
CA ALA A 145 9.30 -24.41 0.98
C ALA A 145 8.76 -24.62 2.40
#